data_AF-A0A7K4HP09-F1
#
_entry.id   AF-A0A7K4HP09-F1
#
_cell.length_a   1.000
_cell.length_b   1.000
_cell.length_c   1.000
_cell.angle_alpha   90.00
_cell.angle_beta   90.00
_cell.angle_gamma   90.00
#
_symmetry.space_group_name_H-M   'P 1'
#
loop_
_entity.id
_entity.type
_entity.pdbx_description
1 polymer ?
#
loop_
_entity_poly.entity_id
_entity_poly.type
_entity_poly.pdbx_seq_one_letter_code
_entity_poly.pdbx_strand_id
1 'polypeptide(L)' 'MHHMTLPPSSRKVLLILGDGGAMTHKDLVRTSSLAPRTVRYALKKLKENDLIIEKFNFKDARQIIYLCKPGQAVEAA' A
#
# COMPACT_ATOMS: atom_id res chain seq x y z
N MET A 1 21.95 -6.71 -3.06
CA MET A 1 20.52 -6.73 -3.46
C MET A 1 19.70 -6.90 -2.20
N HIS A 2 18.90 -5.91 -1.79
CA HIS A 2 17.95 -6.13 -0.70
C HIS A 2 16.85 -7.06 -1.22
N HIS A 3 16.99 -8.37 -0.99
CA HIS A 3 15.89 -9.30 -1.11
C HIS A 3 14.93 -9.01 0.05
N MET A 4 14.14 -7.95 -0.12
CA MET A 4 13.02 -7.66 0.77
C MET A 4 12.03 -8.80 0.55
N THR A 5 12.05 -9.82 1.41
CA THR A 5 11.09 -10.93 1.39
C THR A 5 9.75 -10.38 1.89
N LEU A 6 9.08 -9.61 1.03
CA LEU A 6 7.74 -9.13 1.28
C LEU A 6 6.76 -10.28 1.11
N PRO A 7 5.80 -10.45 2.03
CA PRO A 7 4.68 -11.35 1.84
C PRO A 7 3.98 -11.07 0.49
N PRO A 8 3.43 -12.10 -0.18
CA PRO A 8 2.75 -11.92 -1.46
C PRO A 8 1.62 -10.87 -1.41
N SER A 9 0.89 -10.82 -0.29
CA SER A 9 -0.16 -9.83 -0.04
C SER A 9 0.39 -8.40 0.01
N SER A 10 1.52 -8.18 0.69
CA SER A 10 2.19 -6.88 0.77
C SER A 10 2.69 -6.42 -0.59
N ARG A 11 3.31 -7.32 -1.37
CA ARG A 11 3.78 -7.00 -2.72
C ARG A 11 2.63 -6.57 -3.63
N LYS A 12 1.51 -7.30 -3.59
CA LYS A 12 0.32 -6.96 -4.39
C LYS A 12 -0.25 -5.59 -4.02
N VAL A 13 -0.37 -5.30 -2.72
CA VAL A 13 -0.85 -3.98 -2.25
C VAL A 13 0.10 -2.85 -2.69
N LEU A 14 1.41 -3.08 -2.64
CA LEU A 14 2.40 -2.11 -3.09
C LEU A 14 2.28 -1.80 -4.59
N LEU A 15 2.11 -2.83 -5.42
CA LEU A 15 1.92 -2.68 -6.86
C LEU A 15 0.65 -1.87 -7.17
N ILE A 16 -0.47 -2.20 -6.51
CA ILE A 16 -1.73 -1.46 -6.66
C ILE A 16 -1.58 0.02 -6.24
N LEU A 17 -0.82 0.31 -5.18
CA LEU A 17 -0.53 1.69 -4.77
C LEU A 17 0.42 2.42 -5.72
N GLY A 18 1.30 1.68 -6.40
CA GLY A 18 2.17 2.22 -7.45
C GLY A 18 1.36 2.65 -8.67
N ASP A 19 0.46 1.79 -9.14
CA ASP A 19 -0.34 2.02 -10.35
C ASP A 19 -1.53 2.95 -10.09
N GLY A 20 -2.26 2.73 -9.00
CA GLY A 20 -3.48 3.44 -8.62
C GLY A 20 -3.25 4.70 -7.78
N GLY A 21 -2.01 4.96 -7.36
CA GLY A 21 -1.63 6.14 -6.58
C GLY A 21 -2.22 6.15 -5.17
N ALA A 22 -2.77 7.29 -4.76
CA ALA A 22 -3.24 7.54 -3.41
C ALA A 22 -4.60 6.84 -3.17
N MET A 23 -4.63 5.78 -2.38
CA MET A 23 -5.84 4.97 -2.15
C MET A 23 -6.21 4.85 -0.68
N THR A 24 -7.49 4.77 -0.36
CA THR A 24 -7.93 4.47 1.01
C THR A 24 -7.85 2.97 1.30
N HIS A 25 -7.92 2.58 2.58
CA HIS A 25 -8.01 1.17 2.95
C HIS A 25 -9.19 0.46 2.27
N LYS A 26 -10.34 1.12 2.12
CA LYS A 26 -11.52 0.54 1.47
C LYS A 26 -11.27 0.27 -0.01
N ASP A 27 -10.60 1.19 -0.70
CA ASP A 27 -10.32 1.05 -2.13
C ASP A 27 -9.29 -0.05 -2.38
N LEU A 28 -8.29 -0.16 -1.50
CA LEU A 28 -7.31 -1.25 -1.55
C LEU A 28 -7.96 -2.61 -1.35
N VAL A 29 -8.94 -2.73 -0.43
CA VAL A 29 -9.69 -3.97 -0.24
C VAL A 29 -10.47 -4.35 -1.51
N ARG A 30 -11.15 -3.38 -2.12
CA ARG A 30 -11.91 -3.61 -3.37
C ARG A 30 -11.01 -4.02 -4.52
N THR A 31 -9.89 -3.31 -4.71
CA THR A 31 -8.99 -3.48 -5.87
C THR A 31 -8.10 -4.71 -5.74
N SER A 32 -7.61 -5.01 -4.54
CA SER A 32 -6.74 -6.18 -4.32
C SER A 32 -7.49 -7.51 -4.27
N SER A 33 -8.82 -7.47 -4.08
CA SER A 33 -9.67 -8.62 -3.77
C SER A 33 -9.19 -9.43 -2.55
N LEU A 34 -8.46 -8.79 -1.63
CA LEU A 34 -8.00 -9.39 -0.38
C LEU A 34 -8.98 -9.09 0.75
N ALA A 35 -8.99 -9.96 1.76
CA ALA A 35 -9.77 -9.70 2.97
C ALA A 35 -9.29 -8.41 3.67
N PRO A 36 -10.18 -7.63 4.30
CA PRO A 36 -9.82 -6.39 4.99
C PRO A 36 -8.68 -6.51 6.01
N ARG A 37 -8.64 -7.63 6.74
CA ARG A 37 -7.58 -7.95 7.70
C ARG A 37 -6.23 -8.19 7.02
N THR A 38 -6.23 -8.85 5.86
CA THR A 38 -5.02 -9.09 5.06
C THR A 38 -4.46 -7.78 4.51
N VAL A 39 -5.33 -6.87 4.06
CA VAL A 39 -4.88 -5.54 3.60
C VAL A 39 -4.28 -4.73 4.75
N ARG A 40 -4.87 -4.77 5.95
CA ARG A 40 -4.26 -4.15 7.14
C ARG A 40 -2.89 -4.72 7.47
N TYR A 41 -2.76 -6.05 7.44
CA TYR A 41 -1.49 -6.71 7.66
C TYR A 41 -0.45 -6.30 6.60
N ALA A 42 -0.84 -6.28 5.34
CA ALA A 42 -0.01 -5.85 4.23
C ALA A 42 0.48 -4.41 4.41
N LEU A 43 -0.44 -3.46 4.68
CA LEU A 43 -0.11 -2.06 4.94
C LEU A 43 0.82 -1.89 6.14
N LYS A 44 0.57 -2.61 7.24
CA LYS A 44 1.47 -2.61 8.41
C LYS A 44 2.88 -3.06 8.02
N LYS A 45 3.01 -4.16 7.26
CA LYS A 45 4.31 -4.66 6.79
C LYS A 45 4.99 -3.69 5.84
N LEU A 46 4.26 -3.09 4.91
CA LEU A 46 4.81 -2.10 3.99
C LEU A 46 5.30 -0.85 4.74
N LYS A 47 4.57 -0.42 5.78
CA LYS A 47 4.97 0.70 6.65
C LYS A 47 6.23 0.38 7.46
N GLU A 48 6.31 -0.83 8.04
CA GLU A 48 7.50 -1.31 8.75
C GLU A 48 8.76 -1.35 7.86
N ASN A 49 8.59 -1.47 6.55
CA ASN A 49 9.69 -1.47 5.58
C ASN A 49 9.87 -0.11 4.89
N ASP A 50 9.23 0.96 5.38
CA ASP A 50 9.30 2.32 4.83
C ASP A 50 8.92 2.44 3.34
N LEU A 51 8.05 1.55 2.86
CA LEU A 51 7.63 1.46 1.45
C LEU A 51 6.45 2.34 1.10
N ILE A 52 5.64 2.68 2.11
CA ILE A 52 4.42 3.46 1.96
C ILE A 52 4.38 4.62 2.95
N ILE A 53 3.58 5.62 2.63
CA ILE A 53 3.31 6.78 3.47
C ILE A 53 1.81 6.83 3.75
N GLU A 54 1.47 7.03 5.01
CA GLU A 54 0.10 7.33 5.45
C GLU A 54 -0.08 8.84 5.51
N LYS A 55 -1.10 9.35 4.83
CA LYS A 55 -1.50 10.76 4.91
C LYS A 55 -2.98 10.87 5.26
N PHE A 56 -3.32 11.93 5.97
CA PHE A 56 -4.73 12.26 6.18
C PHE A 56 -5.35 12.70 4.86
N ASN A 57 -6.60 12.31 4.65
CA ASN A 57 -7.37 12.81 3.52
C ASN A 57 -7.73 14.27 3.81
N PHE A 58 -7.29 15.19 2.94
CA PHE A 58 -7.61 16.62 3.07
C PHE A 58 -9.12 16.92 2.97
N LYS A 59 -9.90 16.06 2.29
CA LYS A 59 -11.36 16.21 2.21
C LYS A 59 -12.09 15.70 3.46
N ASP A 60 -11.51 14.71 4.15
CA ASP A 60 -12.06 14.13 5.37
C ASP A 60 -10.92 13.58 6.25
N ALA A 61 -10.49 14.35 7.24
CA ALA A 61 -9.35 13.99 8.10
C ALA A 61 -9.56 12.69 8.90
N ARG A 62 -10.79 12.15 8.96
CA ARG A 62 -11.07 10.84 9.60
C ARG A 62 -10.59 9.67 8.73
N GLN A 63 -10.32 9.93 7.45
CA GLN A 63 -9.85 8.92 6.51
C GLN A 63 -8.35 9.04 6.30
N ILE A 64 -7.70 7.88 6.23
CA ILE A 64 -6.29 7.76 5.90
C ILE A 64 -6.17 7.30 4.46
N ILE A 65 -5.31 8.00 3.72
CA ILE A 65 -4.89 7.65 2.37
C ILE A 65 -3.49 7.07 2.46
N TYR A 66 -3.28 5.98 1.74
CA TYR A 66 -2.01 5.30 1.61
C TYR A 66 -1.41 5.67 0.26
N LEU A 67 -0.11 5.96 0.26
CA LEU A 67 0.66 6.34 -0.91
C LEU A 67 1.91 5.48 -0.99
N CYS A 68 2.29 5.05 -2.18
CA CYS A 68 3.62 4.48 -2.41
C CYS A 68 4.68 5.59 -2.24
N LYS A 69 5.83 5.28 -1.65
CA LYS A 69 6.91 6.24 -1.48
C LYS A 69 7.58 6.50 -2.85
N PRO A 70 7.70 7.76 -3.31
CA PRO A 70 8.38 8.07 -4.57
C PRO A 70 9.86 7.67 -4.44
N GLY A 71 10.31 6.76 -5.32
CA GLY A 71 11.63 6.13 -5.25
C GLY A 71 11.60 4.61 -5.05
N GLN A 72 10.42 4.03 -4.79
CA GLN A 72 10.17 2.58 -4.80
C GLN A 72 9.04 2.19 -5.75
N ALA A 73 8.90 2.94 -6.86
CA ALA A 73 8.18 2.45 -8.02
C ALA A 73 8.98 1.24 -8.52
N VAL A 74 8.57 0.05 -8.08
CA VAL A 74 9.02 -1.21 -8.64
C VAL A 74 8.79 -1.11 -10.14
N GLU A 75 9.89 -1.03 -10.89
CA GLU A 75 9.87 -1.17 -12.34
C GLU A 75 9.15 -2.48 -12.65
N ALA A 76 7.91 -2.37 -13.11
CA ALA A 76 7.22 -3.44 -13.78
C ALA A 76 7.83 -3.54 -15.18
N ALA A 77 8.87 -4.37 -15.30
CA ALA A 77 9.35 -4.89 -16.57
C ALA A 77 8.59 -6.17 -16.93
#